data_AF-A0A1V9Y8W8-F1
#
_entry.id   AF-A0A1V9Y8W8-F1
#
_cell.length_a   1.000
_cell.length_b   1.000
_cell.length_c   1.000
_cell.angle_alpha   90.00
_cell.angle_beta   90.00
_cell.angle_gamma   90.00
#
_symmetry.space_group_name_H-M   'P 1'
#
loop_
_entity.id
_entity.type
_entity.pdbx_description
1 polymer ?
#
loop_
_entity_poly.entity_id
_entity_poly.type
_entity_poly.pdbx_seq_one_letter_code
_entity_poly.pdbx_strand_id
1 'polypeptide(L)'
;MLPTGSVVPIEVPSLPRNVHGRGLSPLDAASDDHARRRKQRDAQRRHRQQIVDEIQNLRRTVDRLRATLAKTQERALATRPLPWKEIAAVFRSERSSSEARFHKLQTELRRWQHIATVMATWVQDTATAPEYNLTPQLNWRHHTLPKDPTTRRLGYDWIMDQVYYNLPRFLEQSGLPASLETYHATTHPPLDDLSRGTTVVSQFCVPAPVHAVATVMQHIFYSTPSWL
;
A
#
# COMPACT_ATOMS: atom_id res chain seq x y z
N MET A 1 -60.62 40.75 28.05
CA MET A 1 -61.14 40.03 29.23
C MET A 1 -60.14 40.19 30.36
N LEU A 2 -60.46 41.03 31.33
CA LEU A 2 -59.76 41.23 32.60
C LEU A 2 -60.76 40.87 33.71
N PRO A 3 -60.38 40.14 34.76
CA PRO A 3 -61.10 40.17 36.03
C PRO A 3 -60.32 41.08 37.01
N THR A 4 -60.89 42.18 37.51
CA THR A 4 -61.66 42.26 38.78
C THR A 4 -61.01 41.40 39.88
N GLY A 5 -60.33 41.92 40.90
CA GLY A 5 -60.71 43.00 41.79
C GLY A 5 -61.03 42.39 43.16
N SER A 6 -60.05 42.38 44.08
CA SER A 6 -60.30 42.13 45.51
C SER A 6 -59.29 42.94 46.33
N VAL A 7 -59.84 43.93 47.02
CA VAL A 7 -59.16 44.89 47.88
C VAL A 7 -59.00 44.24 49.26
N VAL A 8 -57.76 44.08 49.72
CA VAL A 8 -57.47 43.67 51.10
C VAL A 8 -57.13 44.94 51.91
N PRO A 9 -57.70 45.15 53.11
CA PRO A 9 -57.56 46.40 53.83
C PRO A 9 -56.15 46.55 54.43
N ILE A 10 -55.63 47.78 54.37
CA ILE A 10 -54.38 48.20 54.97
C ILE A 10 -54.63 48.41 56.47
N GLU A 11 -54.14 47.50 57.31
CA GLU A 11 -54.04 47.74 58.76
C GLU A 11 -52.85 48.67 59.04
N VAL A 12 -53.17 49.85 59.56
CA VAL A 12 -52.21 50.85 60.03
C VAL A 12 -51.66 50.38 61.39
N PRO A 13 -50.34 50.23 61.58
CA PRO A 13 -49.79 49.91 62.89
C PRO A 13 -50.00 51.10 63.84
N SER A 14 -50.71 50.86 64.92
CA SER A 14 -50.95 51.83 65.99
C SER A 14 -49.63 52.16 66.70
N LEU A 15 -49.34 53.46 66.81
CA LEU A 15 -48.21 54.00 67.59
C LEU A 15 -48.30 53.53 69.04
N PRO A 16 -47.19 53.08 69.67
CA PRO A 16 -47.21 52.70 71.08
C PRO A 16 -47.41 53.93 71.97
N ARG A 17 -48.45 53.84 72.80
CA ARG A 17 -48.80 54.78 73.86
C ARG A 17 -47.64 54.85 74.86
N ASN A 18 -47.10 56.04 75.07
CA ASN A 18 -45.99 56.31 75.99
C ASN A 18 -46.41 56.03 77.45
N VAL A 19 -46.09 54.83 77.93
CA VAL A 19 -46.33 54.44 79.33
C VAL A 19 -45.14 54.93 80.14
N HIS A 20 -45.45 55.79 81.12
CA HIS A 20 -44.49 56.50 81.94
C HIS A 20 -43.51 55.53 82.62
N GLY A 21 -42.24 55.92 82.63
CA GLY A 21 -41.15 55.19 83.27
C GLY A 21 -41.43 54.94 84.74
N ARG A 22 -41.77 53.69 85.06
CA ARG A 22 -41.70 53.14 86.41
C ARG A 22 -40.27 52.64 86.60
N GLY A 23 -39.51 53.28 87.47
CA GLY A 23 -38.13 52.91 87.76
C GLY A 23 -38.00 51.42 88.05
N LEU A 24 -37.18 50.73 87.25
CA LEU A 24 -36.80 49.34 87.46
C LEU A 24 -36.00 49.24 88.76
N SER A 25 -36.43 48.37 89.67
CA SER A 25 -35.67 48.05 90.88
C SER A 25 -34.31 47.43 90.49
N PRO A 26 -33.21 47.76 91.20
CA PRO A 26 -31.85 47.29 90.85
C PRO A 26 -31.67 45.76 90.76
N LEU A 27 -32.52 44.98 91.44
CA LEU A 27 -32.50 43.52 91.42
C LEU A 27 -33.07 42.91 90.12
N ASP A 28 -34.08 43.53 89.51
CA ASP A 28 -34.72 43.04 88.29
C ASP A 28 -33.85 43.34 87.05
N ALA A 29 -33.19 44.50 87.04
CA ALA A 29 -32.22 44.86 86.00
C ALA A 29 -31.03 43.88 85.96
N ALA A 30 -30.55 43.42 87.11
CA ALA A 30 -29.47 42.43 87.19
C ALA A 30 -29.89 41.06 86.63
N SER A 31 -31.12 40.61 86.91
CA SER A 31 -31.69 39.36 86.39
C SER A 31 -31.81 39.38 84.85
N ASP A 32 -32.30 40.49 84.30
CA ASP A 32 -32.42 40.71 82.86
C ASP A 32 -31.06 40.74 82.15
N ASP A 33 -30.04 41.32 82.77
CA ASP A 33 -28.66 41.31 82.25
C ASP A 33 -28.04 39.90 82.27
N HIS A 34 -28.34 39.08 83.29
CA HIS A 34 -27.94 37.67 83.29
C HIS A 34 -28.64 36.86 82.19
N ALA A 35 -29.93 37.12 81.94
CA ALA A 35 -30.69 36.49 80.85
C ALA A 35 -30.17 36.91 79.47
N ARG A 36 -29.85 38.20 79.26
CA ARG A 36 -29.24 38.73 78.02
C ARG A 36 -27.87 38.09 77.75
N ARG A 37 -27.01 38.00 78.76
CA ARG A 37 -25.70 37.34 78.66
C ARG A 37 -25.82 35.84 78.35
N ARG A 38 -26.82 35.14 78.89
CA ARG A 38 -27.11 33.74 78.51
C ARG A 38 -27.49 33.62 77.04
N LYS A 39 -28.46 34.42 76.57
CA LYS A 39 -28.89 34.44 75.15
C LYS A 39 -27.75 34.77 74.19
N GLN A 40 -26.88 35.72 74.54
CA GLN A 40 -25.72 36.07 73.74
C GLN A 40 -24.71 34.93 73.65
N ARG A 41 -24.43 34.24 74.77
CA ARG A 41 -23.57 33.05 74.78
C ARG A 41 -24.16 31.91 73.96
N ASP A 42 -25.47 31.70 74.04
CA ASP A 42 -26.14 30.66 73.25
C ASP A 42 -26.15 30.97 71.76
N ALA A 43 -26.35 32.25 71.38
CA ALA A 43 -26.22 32.70 69.99
C ALA A 43 -24.79 32.52 69.45
N GLN A 44 -23.76 32.86 70.25
CA GLN A 44 -22.36 32.62 69.90
C GLN A 44 -22.04 31.13 69.76
N ARG A 45 -22.58 30.28 70.64
CA ARG A 45 -22.43 28.81 70.54
C ARG A 45 -23.07 28.26 69.27
N ARG A 46 -24.29 28.69 68.93
CA ARG A 46 -24.99 28.28 67.69
C ARG A 46 -24.23 28.73 66.45
N HIS A 47 -23.72 29.96 66.43
CA HIS A 47 -22.93 30.46 65.31
C HIS A 47 -21.62 29.67 65.13
N ARG A 48 -20.91 29.38 66.23
CA ARG A 48 -19.72 28.52 66.20
C ARG A 48 -20.05 27.11 65.70
N GLN A 49 -21.18 26.55 66.13
CA GLN A 49 -21.63 25.23 65.67
C GLN A 49 -21.93 25.22 64.17
N GLN A 50 -22.63 26.24 63.66
CA GLN A 50 -22.92 26.39 62.22
C GLN A 50 -21.64 26.44 61.38
N ILE A 51 -20.61 27.16 61.84
CA ILE A 51 -19.32 27.21 61.15
C ILE A 51 -18.65 25.84 61.14
N VAL A 52 -18.67 25.11 62.26
CA VAL A 52 -18.08 23.77 62.34
C VAL A 52 -18.82 22.79 61.44
N ASP A 53 -20.15 22.83 61.44
CA ASP A 53 -20.99 21.97 60.61
C ASP A 53 -20.75 22.27 59.11
N GLU A 54 -20.62 23.54 58.75
CA GLU A 54 -20.32 23.94 57.37
C GLU A 54 -18.92 23.47 56.94
N ILE A 55 -17.91 23.62 57.79
CA ILE A 55 -16.56 23.10 57.50
C ILE A 55 -16.59 21.58 57.32
N GLN A 56 -17.34 20.86 58.14
CA GLN A 56 -17.48 19.40 58.01
C GLN A 56 -18.21 19.02 56.72
N ASN A 57 -19.26 19.76 56.36
CA ASN A 57 -20.00 19.55 55.12
C ASN A 57 -19.09 19.75 53.90
N LEU A 58 -18.37 20.88 53.86
CA LEU A 58 -17.41 21.20 52.80
C LEU A 58 -16.31 20.13 52.68
N ARG A 59 -15.77 19.65 53.81
CA ARG A 59 -14.78 18.54 53.80
C ARG A 59 -15.36 17.27 53.20
N ARG A 60 -16.58 16.86 53.61
CA ARG A 60 -17.27 15.71 53.04
C ARG A 60 -17.54 15.88 51.54
N THR A 61 -17.90 17.08 51.10
CA THR A 61 -18.10 17.38 49.68
C THR A 61 -16.79 17.24 48.90
N VAL A 62 -15.69 17.79 49.41
CA VAL A 62 -14.37 17.68 48.78
C VAL A 62 -13.93 16.21 48.68
N ASP A 63 -14.10 15.44 49.75
CA ASP A 63 -13.72 14.02 49.75
C ASP A 63 -14.59 13.20 48.79
N ARG A 64 -15.89 13.49 48.73
CA ARG A 64 -16.79 12.87 47.74
C ARG A 64 -16.37 13.22 46.31
N LEU A 65 -16.06 14.49 46.03
CA LEU A 65 -15.64 14.94 44.71
C LEU A 65 -14.31 14.31 44.29
N ARG A 66 -13.34 14.23 45.22
CA ARG A 66 -12.07 13.53 45.00
C ARG A 66 -12.27 12.05 44.70
N ALA A 67 -13.13 11.37 45.47
CA ALA A 67 -13.45 9.97 45.23
C ALA A 67 -14.17 9.76 43.87
N THR A 68 -15.06 10.67 43.47
CA THR A 68 -15.69 10.59 42.14
C THR A 68 -14.69 10.85 41.02
N LEU A 69 -13.76 11.79 41.21
CA LEU A 69 -12.73 12.12 40.22
C LEU A 69 -11.74 10.96 40.06
N ALA A 70 -11.30 10.34 41.15
CA ALA A 70 -10.45 9.16 41.09
C ALA A 70 -11.14 8.01 40.33
N LYS A 71 -12.42 7.75 40.64
CA LYS A 71 -13.22 6.71 39.94
C LYS A 71 -13.44 7.02 38.46
N THR A 72 -13.66 8.29 38.09
CA THR A 72 -13.81 8.65 36.67
C THR A 72 -12.48 8.61 35.93
N GLN A 73 -11.37 8.96 36.57
CA GLN A 73 -10.03 8.81 36.00
C GLN A 73 -9.65 7.35 35.80
N GLU A 74 -9.86 6.48 36.79
CA GLU A 74 -9.62 5.03 36.66
C GLU A 74 -10.45 4.43 35.52
N ARG A 75 -11.75 4.79 35.43
CA ARG A 75 -12.61 4.38 34.31
C ARG A 75 -12.15 4.96 32.98
N ALA A 76 -11.68 6.20 32.95
CA ALA A 76 -11.17 6.83 31.74
C ALA A 76 -9.83 6.23 31.30
N LEU A 77 -9.03 5.68 32.20
CA LEU A 77 -7.80 4.93 31.88
C LEU A 77 -8.13 3.52 31.39
N ALA A 78 -9.07 2.82 32.04
CA ALA A 78 -9.50 1.47 31.66
C ALA A 78 -10.32 1.45 30.35
N THR A 79 -11.07 2.51 30.07
CA THR A 79 -11.90 2.67 28.87
C THR A 79 -11.41 3.84 28.03
N ARG A 80 -10.10 4.10 28.00
CA ARG A 80 -9.56 5.13 27.10
C ARG A 80 -9.69 4.60 25.67
N PRO A 81 -10.61 5.10 24.83
CA PRO A 81 -10.51 4.80 23.40
C PRO A 81 -9.12 5.28 22.95
N LEU A 82 -8.44 4.47 22.15
CA LEU A 82 -7.14 4.85 21.57
C LEU A 82 -7.28 6.28 21.04
N PRO A 83 -6.35 7.20 21.36
CA PRO A 83 -6.53 8.59 20.96
C PRO A 83 -6.65 8.63 19.45
N TRP A 84 -7.72 9.26 18.94
CA TRP A 84 -8.00 9.37 17.50
C TRP A 84 -6.81 9.91 16.70
N LYS A 85 -5.93 10.68 17.34
CA LYS A 85 -4.65 11.12 16.77
C LYS A 85 -3.73 9.97 16.37
N GLU A 86 -3.60 8.95 17.21
CA GLU A 86 -2.79 7.76 16.92
C GLU A 86 -3.45 6.90 15.83
N ILE A 87 -4.76 6.69 15.92
CA ILE A 87 -5.53 5.96 14.89
C ILE A 87 -5.39 6.66 13.52
N ALA A 88 -5.57 7.99 13.48
CA ALA A 88 -5.43 8.77 12.26
C ALA A 88 -3.98 8.78 11.72
N ALA A 89 -2.98 8.71 12.61
CA ALA A 89 -1.58 8.59 12.20
C ALA A 89 -1.30 7.22 11.55
N VAL A 90 -1.82 6.14 12.13
CA VAL A 90 -1.72 4.79 11.53
C VAL A 90 -2.40 4.77 10.16
N PHE A 91 -3.65 5.22 10.04
CA PHE A 91 -4.33 5.27 8.74
C PHE A 91 -3.62 6.15 7.71
N ARG A 92 -3.00 7.26 8.13
CA ARG A 92 -2.18 8.09 7.23
C ARG A 92 -0.97 7.32 6.73
N SER A 93 -0.27 6.62 7.62
CA SER A 93 0.88 5.81 7.24
C SER A 93 0.49 4.65 6.30
N GLU A 94 -0.59 3.94 6.60
CA GLU A 94 -1.12 2.88 5.74
C GLU A 94 -1.56 3.40 4.38
N ARG A 95 -2.26 4.54 4.35
CA ARG A 95 -2.64 5.21 3.10
C ARG A 95 -1.41 5.55 2.27
N SER A 96 -0.39 6.17 2.86
CA SER A 96 0.83 6.52 2.13
C SER A 96 1.56 5.29 1.58
N SER A 97 1.58 4.19 2.34
CA SER A 97 2.15 2.91 1.91
C SER A 97 1.35 2.29 0.75
N SER A 98 0.02 2.35 0.83
CA SER A 98 -0.87 1.88 -0.24
C SER A 98 -0.72 2.71 -1.51
N GLU A 99 -0.69 4.04 -1.39
CA GLU A 99 -0.47 4.94 -2.52
C GLU A 99 0.90 4.71 -3.17
N ALA A 100 1.96 4.52 -2.39
CA ALA A 100 3.29 4.20 -2.93
C ALA A 100 3.29 2.87 -3.71
N ARG A 101 2.62 1.83 -3.18
CA ARG A 101 2.46 0.54 -3.87
C ARG A 101 1.66 0.70 -5.16
N PHE A 102 0.58 1.47 -5.12
CA PHE A 102 -0.25 1.76 -6.30
C PHE A 102 0.57 2.45 -7.40
N HIS A 103 1.33 3.48 -7.07
CA HIS A 103 2.18 4.19 -8.05
C HIS A 103 3.26 3.27 -8.64
N LYS A 104 3.88 2.42 -7.80
CA LYS A 104 4.85 1.43 -8.27
C LYS A 104 4.20 0.44 -9.25
N LEU A 105 3.04 -0.11 -8.88
CA LEU A 105 2.32 -1.07 -9.73
C LEU A 105 1.87 -0.42 -11.03
N GLN A 106 1.38 0.81 -11.00
CA GLN A 106 0.96 1.54 -12.19
C GLN A 106 2.15 1.82 -13.13
N THR A 107 3.32 2.09 -12.57
CA THR A 107 4.55 2.28 -13.34
C THR A 107 5.03 0.98 -13.98
N GLU A 108 5.01 -0.13 -13.25
CA GLU A 108 5.29 -1.46 -13.79
C GLU A 108 4.30 -1.82 -14.90
N LEU A 109 3.00 -1.58 -14.69
CA LEU A 109 1.96 -1.86 -15.67
C LEU A 109 2.17 -1.06 -16.97
N ARG A 110 2.48 0.24 -16.86
CA ARG A 110 2.83 1.06 -18.03
C ARG A 110 4.07 0.53 -18.75
N ARG A 111 5.10 0.09 -18.01
CA ARG A 111 6.30 -0.52 -18.60
C ARG A 111 5.96 -1.79 -19.38
N TRP A 112 5.18 -2.70 -18.79
CA TRP A 112 4.79 -3.95 -19.44
C TRP A 112 3.89 -3.72 -20.65
N GLN A 113 2.95 -2.77 -20.57
CA GLN A 113 2.15 -2.36 -21.72
C GLN A 113 3.02 -1.79 -22.85
N HIS A 114 4.02 -0.99 -22.52
CA HIS A 114 4.97 -0.49 -23.52
C HIS A 114 5.76 -1.63 -24.18
N ILE A 115 6.33 -2.54 -23.40
CA ILE A 115 7.06 -3.70 -23.94
C ILE A 115 6.13 -4.56 -24.81
N ALA A 116 4.90 -4.83 -24.36
CA ALA A 116 3.94 -5.64 -25.10
C ALA A 116 3.53 -4.98 -26.42
N THR A 117 3.34 -3.66 -26.45
CA THR A 117 2.99 -2.93 -27.68
C THR A 117 4.15 -2.88 -28.66
N VAL A 118 5.37 -2.59 -28.19
CA VAL A 118 6.58 -2.63 -29.03
C VAL A 118 6.82 -4.06 -29.56
N MET A 119 6.57 -5.08 -28.74
CA MET A 119 6.69 -6.46 -29.22
C MET A 119 5.60 -6.86 -30.20
N ALA A 120 4.35 -6.49 -29.95
CA ALA A 120 3.26 -6.82 -30.85
C ALA A 120 3.48 -6.18 -32.24
N THR A 121 3.92 -4.92 -32.27
CA THR A 121 4.28 -4.23 -33.52
C THR A 121 5.47 -4.89 -34.20
N TRP A 122 6.54 -5.18 -33.46
CA TRP A 122 7.70 -5.89 -34.01
C TRP A 122 7.37 -7.29 -34.55
N VAL A 123 6.53 -8.05 -33.84
CA VAL A 123 6.05 -9.36 -34.30
C VAL A 123 5.18 -9.19 -35.53
N GLN A 124 4.29 -8.19 -35.62
CA GLN A 124 3.50 -7.94 -36.83
C GLN A 124 4.39 -7.61 -38.03
N ASP A 125 5.41 -6.76 -37.83
CA ASP A 125 6.38 -6.40 -38.88
C ASP A 125 7.21 -7.60 -39.35
N THR A 126 7.51 -8.55 -38.44
CA THR A 126 8.31 -9.75 -38.75
C THR A 126 7.47 -10.97 -39.17
N ALA A 127 6.22 -11.08 -38.71
CA ALA A 127 5.27 -12.15 -38.99
C ALA A 127 4.44 -11.88 -40.23
N THR A 128 4.45 -10.64 -40.74
CA THR A 128 4.22 -10.39 -42.18
C THR A 128 5.43 -10.89 -42.97
N ALA A 129 5.86 -12.13 -42.69
CA ALA A 129 6.48 -12.97 -43.68
C ALA A 129 5.41 -13.06 -44.77
N PRO A 130 5.66 -12.46 -45.94
CA PRO A 130 4.66 -12.49 -46.98
C PRO A 130 4.49 -13.96 -47.37
N GLU A 131 3.35 -14.34 -47.93
CA GLU A 131 3.23 -15.57 -48.69
C GLU A 131 4.15 -15.49 -49.92
N TYR A 132 5.46 -15.41 -49.72
CA TYR A 132 6.46 -15.44 -50.75
C TYR A 132 6.95 -16.86 -50.81
N ASN A 133 6.50 -17.52 -51.88
CA ASN A 133 7.32 -18.41 -52.69
C ASN A 133 8.78 -18.36 -52.24
N LEU A 134 9.23 -19.47 -51.67
CA LEU A 134 10.58 -19.78 -51.19
C LEU A 134 11.64 -19.36 -52.21
N THR A 135 11.90 -18.06 -52.29
CA THR A 135 13.04 -17.50 -52.98
C THR A 135 14.16 -17.51 -51.95
N PRO A 136 15.35 -18.03 -52.29
CA PRO A 136 16.44 -18.28 -51.35
C PRO A 136 17.11 -17.00 -50.80
N GLN A 137 16.42 -15.85 -50.87
CA GLN A 137 16.98 -14.53 -50.58
C GLN A 137 16.42 -13.87 -49.31
N LEU A 138 15.40 -14.43 -48.65
CA LEU A 138 14.97 -13.92 -47.34
C LEU A 138 15.87 -14.48 -46.23
N ASN A 139 17.12 -13.99 -46.24
CA ASN A 139 18.11 -14.25 -45.21
C ASN A 139 17.60 -13.69 -43.87
N TRP A 140 18.07 -14.28 -42.76
CA TRP A 140 18.04 -13.77 -41.38
C TRP A 140 18.30 -12.25 -41.23
N ARG A 141 18.87 -11.63 -42.26
CA ARG A 141 19.10 -10.19 -42.46
C ARG A 141 17.85 -9.31 -42.39
N HIS A 142 16.64 -9.84 -42.52
CA HIS A 142 15.41 -9.05 -42.40
C HIS A 142 14.82 -9.00 -40.98
N HIS A 143 15.42 -9.70 -40.01
CA HIS A 143 15.04 -9.55 -38.61
C HIS A 143 15.82 -8.39 -37.99
N THR A 144 15.22 -7.19 -37.96
CA THR A 144 15.79 -6.05 -37.24
C THR A 144 15.43 -6.13 -35.76
N LEU A 145 16.42 -6.02 -34.88
CA LEU A 145 16.20 -6.04 -33.44
C LEU A 145 15.69 -4.68 -32.92
N PRO A 146 14.74 -4.67 -31.96
CA PRO A 146 14.27 -3.45 -31.33
C PRO A 146 15.40 -2.65 -30.64
N LYS A 147 15.27 -1.32 -30.65
CA LYS A 147 16.24 -0.41 -30.03
C LYS A 147 16.25 -0.51 -28.50
N ASP A 148 15.11 -0.78 -27.87
CA ASP A 148 15.02 -0.93 -26.41
C ASP A 148 15.76 -2.18 -25.92
N PRO A 149 16.66 -2.10 -24.92
CA PRO A 149 17.46 -3.24 -24.47
C PRO A 149 16.65 -4.39 -23.87
N THR A 150 15.52 -4.11 -23.22
CA THR A 150 14.69 -5.17 -22.61
C THR A 150 13.91 -5.93 -23.67
N THR A 151 13.29 -5.19 -24.60
CA THR A 151 12.62 -5.76 -25.77
C THR A 151 13.62 -6.50 -26.66
N ARG A 152 14.84 -5.98 -26.82
CA ARG A 152 15.88 -6.62 -27.62
C ARG A 152 16.27 -8.00 -27.11
N ARG A 153 16.38 -8.17 -25.79
CA ARG A 153 16.66 -9.48 -25.18
C ARG A 153 15.58 -10.50 -25.54
N LEU A 154 14.32 -10.12 -25.35
CA LEU A 154 13.19 -10.97 -25.70
C LEU A 154 13.13 -11.23 -27.22
N GLY A 155 13.58 -10.28 -28.04
CA GLY A 155 13.74 -10.47 -29.49
C GLY A 155 14.80 -11.50 -29.84
N TYR A 156 15.93 -11.53 -29.11
CA TYR A 156 16.93 -12.59 -29.25
C TYR A 156 16.35 -13.96 -28.91
N ASP A 157 15.68 -14.07 -27.76
CA ASP A 157 15.07 -15.32 -27.33
C ASP A 157 14.08 -15.84 -28.39
N TRP A 158 13.24 -14.95 -28.93
CA TRP A 158 12.31 -15.30 -30.01
C TRP A 158 12.99 -15.74 -31.31
N ILE A 159 14.05 -15.05 -31.76
CA ILE A 159 14.79 -15.45 -32.97
C ILE A 159 15.43 -16.83 -32.75
N MET A 160 16.00 -17.07 -31.56
CA MET A 160 16.59 -18.36 -31.23
C MET A 160 15.54 -19.47 -31.22
N ASP A 161 14.38 -19.24 -30.62
CA ASP A 161 13.27 -20.20 -30.62
C ASP A 161 12.79 -20.49 -32.04
N GLN A 162 12.61 -19.44 -32.87
CA GLN A 162 12.23 -19.60 -34.27
C GLN A 162 13.25 -20.43 -35.04
N VAL A 163 14.55 -20.19 -34.87
CA VAL A 163 15.60 -20.99 -35.54
C VAL A 163 15.59 -22.42 -35.02
N TYR A 164 15.51 -22.61 -33.70
CA TYR A 164 15.57 -23.93 -33.08
C TYR A 164 14.39 -24.82 -33.51
N TYR A 165 13.16 -24.30 -33.49
CA TYR A 165 11.97 -25.06 -33.88
C TYR A 165 11.83 -25.24 -35.40
N ASN A 166 12.34 -24.30 -36.21
CA ASN A 166 12.35 -24.45 -37.67
C ASN A 166 13.59 -25.20 -38.19
N LEU A 167 14.57 -25.50 -37.34
CA LEU A 167 15.83 -26.16 -37.72
C LEU A 167 15.60 -27.47 -38.50
N PRO A 168 14.70 -28.39 -38.10
CA PRO A 168 14.48 -29.61 -38.85
C PRO A 168 14.01 -29.36 -40.29
N ARG A 169 13.10 -28.40 -40.48
CA ARG A 169 12.61 -28.00 -41.81
C ARG A 169 13.74 -27.42 -42.67
N PHE A 170 14.59 -26.58 -42.08
CA PHE A 170 15.76 -26.03 -42.79
C PHE A 170 16.78 -27.11 -43.15
N LEU A 171 17.00 -28.09 -42.26
CA LEU A 171 17.88 -29.23 -42.53
C LEU A 171 17.36 -30.06 -43.70
N GLU A 172 16.06 -30.39 -43.73
CA GLU A 172 15.43 -31.10 -44.83
C GLU A 172 15.58 -30.37 -46.19
N GLN A 173 15.44 -29.04 -46.19
CA GLN A 173 15.59 -28.21 -47.40
C GLN A 173 17.05 -28.04 -47.85
N SER A 174 18.00 -28.13 -46.93
CA SER A 174 19.43 -27.95 -47.21
C SER A 174 20.06 -29.14 -47.96
N GLY A 175 19.32 -30.26 -48.10
CA GLY A 175 19.85 -31.51 -48.65
C GLY A 175 20.82 -32.22 -47.70
N LEU A 176 20.96 -31.73 -46.46
CA LEU A 176 21.73 -32.38 -45.41
C LEU A 176 20.87 -33.44 -44.71
N PRO A 177 21.46 -34.57 -44.28
CA PRO A 177 20.74 -35.61 -43.55
C PRO A 177 20.29 -35.10 -42.18
N ALA A 178 19.04 -35.37 -41.83
CA ALA A 178 18.50 -35.03 -40.51
C ALA A 178 18.93 -36.02 -39.41
N SER A 179 19.45 -37.20 -39.78
CA SER A 179 19.93 -38.23 -38.84
C SER A 179 21.44 -38.13 -38.63
N LEU A 180 21.95 -38.71 -37.54
CA LEU A 180 23.41 -38.85 -37.29
C LEU A 180 24.02 -40.05 -38.02
N GLU A 181 23.25 -40.75 -38.85
CA GLU A 181 23.72 -41.90 -39.58
C GLU A 181 24.66 -41.47 -40.69
N THR A 182 25.57 -42.38 -41.06
CA THR A 182 26.43 -42.17 -42.22
C THR A 182 25.56 -42.09 -43.47
N TYR A 183 25.66 -40.98 -44.19
CA TYR A 183 24.90 -40.72 -45.42
C TYR A 183 25.86 -40.34 -46.53
N HIS A 184 25.62 -40.85 -47.74
CA HIS A 184 26.37 -40.46 -48.93
C HIS A 184 25.42 -40.43 -50.12
N ALA A 185 25.29 -39.27 -50.76
CA ALA A 185 24.49 -39.10 -51.96
C ALA A 185 25.26 -38.32 -53.02
N THR A 186 25.19 -38.82 -54.24
CA THR A 186 25.73 -38.17 -55.44
C THR A 186 24.56 -37.80 -56.33
N THR A 187 24.35 -36.50 -56.53
CA THR A 187 23.34 -36.01 -57.49
C THR A 187 24.06 -35.55 -58.75
N HIS A 188 23.77 -36.26 -59.85
CA HIS A 188 24.21 -35.88 -61.17
C HIS A 188 23.16 -34.96 -61.82
N PRO A 189 23.57 -33.89 -62.51
CA PRO A 189 22.62 -33.04 -63.24
C PRO A 189 21.95 -33.82 -64.39
N PRO A 190 20.76 -33.38 -64.85
CA PRO A 190 20.14 -33.91 -66.05
C PRO A 190 21.07 -33.75 -67.27
N LEU A 191 21.00 -34.70 -68.21
CA LEU A 191 21.94 -34.85 -69.33
C LEU A 191 22.06 -33.59 -70.23
N ASP A 192 21.06 -32.71 -70.20
CA ASP A 192 20.98 -31.50 -71.04
C ASP A 192 21.68 -30.26 -70.47
N ASP A 193 22.13 -30.28 -69.20
CA ASP A 193 22.77 -29.13 -68.54
C ASP A 193 24.20 -29.45 -68.07
N LEU A 194 25.13 -29.50 -69.04
CA LEU A 194 26.58 -29.68 -68.82
C LEU A 194 27.25 -28.54 -68.02
N SER A 195 26.51 -27.47 -67.70
CA SER A 195 27.02 -26.33 -66.94
C SER A 195 26.92 -26.51 -65.43
N ARG A 196 26.17 -27.51 -64.95
CA ARG A 196 26.04 -27.81 -63.52
C ARG A 196 27.04 -28.87 -63.09
N GLY A 197 27.80 -28.58 -62.03
CA GLY A 197 28.70 -29.56 -61.42
C GLY A 197 27.95 -30.68 -60.70
N THR A 198 28.59 -31.83 -60.54
CA THR A 198 28.10 -32.92 -59.68
C THR A 198 28.09 -32.46 -58.23
N THR A 199 26.95 -32.58 -57.54
CA THR A 199 26.88 -32.31 -56.10
C THR A 199 27.01 -33.61 -55.33
N VAL A 200 28.05 -33.72 -54.51
CA VAL A 200 28.27 -34.84 -53.59
C VAL A 200 28.01 -34.36 -52.17
N VAL A 201 27.14 -35.07 -51.45
CA VAL A 201 26.83 -34.81 -50.04
C VAL A 201 27.21 -36.05 -49.23
N SER A 202 28.12 -35.90 -48.27
CA SER A 202 28.52 -36.97 -47.36
C SER A 202 28.44 -36.53 -45.90
N GLN A 203 27.89 -37.37 -45.04
CA GLN A 203 27.87 -37.22 -43.59
C GLN A 203 28.40 -38.51 -42.95
N PHE A 204 29.22 -38.37 -41.92
CA PHE A 204 29.69 -39.48 -41.09
C PHE A 204 30.04 -38.97 -39.69
N CYS A 205 29.84 -39.80 -38.67
CA CYS A 205 30.23 -39.47 -37.30
C CYS A 205 31.71 -39.80 -37.07
N VAL A 206 32.51 -38.82 -36.66
CA VAL A 206 33.92 -39.02 -36.28
C VAL A 206 34.06 -38.93 -34.76
N PRO A 207 34.60 -39.96 -34.08
CA PRO A 207 34.81 -39.94 -32.63
C PRO A 207 36.07 -39.15 -32.27
N ALA A 208 36.11 -37.85 -32.60
CA ALA A 208 37.24 -36.96 -32.35
C ALA A 208 36.75 -35.55 -31.98
N PRO A 209 37.55 -34.75 -31.25
CA PRO A 209 37.16 -33.40 -30.88
C PRO A 209 37.06 -32.50 -32.12
N VAL A 210 36.06 -31.60 -32.12
CA VAL A 210 35.67 -30.78 -33.28
C VAL A 210 36.84 -30.04 -33.92
N HIS A 211 37.78 -29.50 -33.13
CA HIS A 211 38.94 -28.76 -33.65
C HIS A 211 39.89 -29.64 -34.50
N ALA A 212 40.07 -30.91 -34.14
CA ALA A 212 40.92 -31.85 -34.87
C ALA A 212 40.25 -32.23 -36.20
N VAL A 213 38.96 -32.53 -36.17
CA VAL A 213 38.16 -32.83 -37.37
C VAL A 213 38.12 -31.63 -38.32
N ALA A 214 37.89 -30.43 -37.81
CA ALA A 214 37.85 -29.21 -38.60
C ALA A 214 39.20 -28.93 -39.30
N THR A 215 40.32 -29.12 -38.60
CA THR A 215 41.67 -28.93 -39.18
C THR A 215 41.93 -29.91 -40.32
N VAL A 216 41.58 -31.18 -40.14
CA VAL A 216 41.76 -32.22 -41.17
C VAL A 216 40.83 -31.96 -42.35
N MET A 217 39.55 -31.65 -42.10
CA MET A 217 38.57 -31.38 -43.14
C MET A 217 38.95 -30.13 -43.96
N GLN A 218 39.42 -29.08 -43.28
CA GLN A 218 39.97 -27.88 -43.93
C GLN A 218 41.19 -28.23 -44.80
N HIS A 219 42.10 -29.06 -44.30
CA HIS A 219 43.24 -29.52 -45.09
C HIS A 219 42.77 -30.28 -46.35
N ILE A 220 41.86 -31.24 -46.21
CA ILE A 220 41.31 -32.02 -47.33
C ILE A 220 40.65 -31.12 -48.38
N PHE A 221 39.80 -30.17 -47.97
CA PHE A 221 39.10 -29.27 -48.88
C PHE A 221 40.03 -28.34 -49.67
N TYR A 222 41.14 -27.91 -49.07
CA TYR A 222 42.09 -27.01 -49.73
C TYR A 222 43.27 -27.74 -50.38
N SER A 223 43.49 -29.03 -50.08
CA SER A 223 44.59 -29.83 -50.63
C SER A 223 44.19 -30.71 -51.82
N THR A 224 42.91 -31.01 -52.00
CA THR A 224 42.46 -31.81 -53.15
C THR A 224 42.41 -30.95 -54.43
N PRO A 225 43.16 -31.32 -55.50
CA PRO A 225 43.01 -30.68 -56.80
C PRO A 225 41.59 -30.94 -57.34
N SER A 226 40.94 -29.91 -57.88
CA SER A 226 39.57 -29.93 -58.36
C SER A 226 39.39 -30.65 -59.72
N TRP A 227 39.88 -31.88 -59.83
CA TRP A 227 39.68 -32.75 -61.00
C TRP A 227 39.72 -34.23 -60.62
N LEU A 228 38.54 -34.74 -60.27
CA LEU A 228 38.05 -36.11 -60.53
C LEU A 228 36.53 -36.01 -60.69
#